data_AF-A0A959QHS1-F1
#
_entry.id   AF-A0A959QHS1-F1
#
_cell.length_a   1.000
_cell.length_b   1.000
_cell.length_c   1.000
_cell.angle_alpha   90.00
_cell.angle_beta   90.00
_cell.angle_gamma   90.00
#
_symmetry.space_group_name_H-M   'P 1'
#
loop_
_entity.id
_entity.type
_entity.pdbx_description
1 polymer ?
#
loop_
_entity_poly.entity_id
_entity_poly.type
_entity_poly.pdbx_seq_one_letter_code
_entity_poly.pdbx_strand_id
1 'polypeptide(L)'
;MSSTVYYLGITLFFISCSPKYQIYSLDSDDVKYVRSEYLYEDSVLEFTYDFWADGGTMLYNIFNKSGDSIFINMERSNFRFNQEPFHYYLNQSTGTLAKPDTSNNLSYSPYLDFDPIVTIPPRQDRWFEGFPV
;
A
#
# COMPACT_ATOMS: atom_id res chain seq x y z
N MET A 1 -24.95 42.50 19.18
CA MET A 1 -25.26 41.36 18.27
C MET A 1 -24.10 40.96 17.34
N SER A 2 -22.95 41.65 17.34
CA SER A 2 -21.80 41.30 16.47
C SER A 2 -20.84 40.28 17.09
N SER A 3 -20.60 40.34 18.40
CA SER A 3 -19.64 39.47 19.11
C SER A 3 -20.10 38.01 19.23
N THR A 4 -21.40 37.76 19.39
CA THR A 4 -21.96 36.40 19.53
C THR A 4 -21.81 35.57 18.25
N VAL A 5 -21.88 36.22 17.08
CA VAL A 5 -21.67 35.57 15.77
C VAL A 5 -20.21 35.15 15.59
N TYR A 6 -19.28 35.93 16.13
CA TYR A 6 -17.85 35.62 16.09
C TYR A 6 -17.50 34.39 16.93
N TYR A 7 -18.06 34.30 18.15
CA TYR A 7 -17.88 33.11 18.99
C TYR A 7 -18.52 31.86 18.39
N LEU A 8 -19.70 31.98 17.77
CA LEU A 8 -20.36 30.87 17.07
C LEU A 8 -19.52 30.37 15.88
N GLY A 9 -18.94 31.30 15.11
CA GLY A 9 -18.04 30.98 14.00
C GLY A 9 -16.80 30.21 14.44
N ILE A 10 -16.17 30.62 15.54
CA ILE A 10 -14.97 29.95 16.09
C ILE A 10 -15.30 28.54 16.59
N THR A 11 -16.45 28.34 17.25
CA THR A 11 -16.84 27.00 17.75
C THR A 11 -17.11 25.99 16.64
N LEU A 12 -17.57 26.44 15.46
CA LEU A 12 -17.82 25.58 14.30
C LEU A 12 -16.53 25.04 13.65
N PHE A 13 -15.39 25.74 13.80
CA PHE A 13 -14.10 25.27 13.28
C PHE A 13 -13.48 24.13 14.09
N PHE A 14 -13.84 23.96 15.37
CA PHE A 14 -13.25 22.92 16.22
C PHE A 14 -13.94 21.54 16.10
N ILE A 15 -15.08 21.44 15.39
CA ILE A 15 -15.86 20.20 15.26
C ILE A 15 -15.38 19.34 14.08
N SER A 16 -14.49 19.84 13.22
CA SER A 16 -14.05 19.10 12.02
C SER A 16 -12.98 18.04 12.29
N CYS A 17 -12.54 17.87 13.54
CA CYS A 17 -11.56 16.85 13.88
C CYS A 17 -12.26 15.49 14.02
N SER A 18 -12.29 14.72 12.93
CA SER A 18 -12.73 13.33 12.96
C SER A 18 -11.73 12.50 13.77
N PRO A 19 -12.15 11.79 14.83
CA PRO A 19 -11.25 10.92 15.57
C PRO A 19 -10.76 9.80 14.66
N LYS A 20 -9.43 9.71 14.45
CA LYS A 20 -8.81 8.56 13.82
C LYS A 20 -8.70 7.45 14.86
N TYR A 21 -9.43 6.36 14.66
CA TYR A 21 -9.35 5.19 15.53
C TYR A 21 -8.38 4.18 14.91
N GLN A 22 -7.35 3.81 15.66
CA GLN A 22 -6.52 2.67 15.30
C GLN A 22 -7.26 1.39 15.73
N ILE A 23 -7.68 0.59 14.76
CA ILE A 23 -8.42 -0.66 15.01
C ILE A 23 -7.46 -1.83 15.28
N TYR A 24 -6.27 -1.79 14.68
CA TYR A 24 -5.22 -2.79 14.85
C TYR A 24 -3.86 -2.16 15.10
N SER A 25 -3.06 -2.80 15.94
CA SER A 25 -1.64 -2.49 16.10
C SER A 25 -0.82 -3.42 15.22
N LEU A 26 0.12 -2.86 14.47
CA LEU A 26 1.08 -3.61 13.66
C LEU A 26 2.39 -3.66 14.42
N ASP A 27 3.01 -4.83 14.47
CA ASP A 27 4.30 -5.06 15.11
C ASP A 27 5.13 -6.04 14.28
N SER A 28 6.44 -5.83 14.25
CA SER A 28 7.39 -6.65 13.51
C SER A 28 8.82 -6.36 13.98
N ASP A 29 9.63 -7.41 14.13
CA ASP A 29 11.03 -7.29 14.54
C ASP A 29 11.90 -6.60 13.48
N ASP A 30 11.54 -6.74 12.20
CA ASP A 30 12.35 -6.33 11.06
C ASP A 30 11.86 -5.05 10.37
N VAL A 31 10.66 -4.57 10.72
CA VAL A 31 10.04 -3.38 10.10
C VAL A 31 10.09 -2.21 11.07
N LYS A 32 10.61 -1.07 10.58
CA LYS A 32 10.71 0.16 11.36
C LYS A 32 9.63 1.14 10.93
N TYR A 33 8.97 1.78 11.88
CA TYR A 33 8.08 2.90 11.58
C TYR A 33 8.88 4.20 11.48
N VAL A 34 9.06 4.72 10.27
CA VAL A 34 9.89 5.91 9.99
C VAL A 34 9.12 6.84 9.05
N ARG A 35 9.09 8.15 9.35
CA ARG A 35 8.43 9.16 8.49
C ARG A 35 6.96 8.83 8.14
N SER A 36 6.25 8.25 9.10
CA SER A 36 4.85 7.82 8.94
C SER A 36 4.62 6.60 8.04
N GLU A 37 5.68 5.90 7.64
CA GLU A 37 5.64 4.71 6.82
C GLU A 37 6.27 3.53 7.57
N TYR A 38 5.85 2.31 7.22
CA TYR A 38 6.48 1.09 7.70
C TYR A 38 7.53 0.66 6.69
N LEU A 39 8.78 0.55 7.14
CA LEU A 39 9.95 0.36 6.29
C LEU A 39 10.69 -0.92 6.66
N TYR A 40 10.90 -1.78 5.68
CA TYR A 40 11.90 -2.84 5.71
C TYR A 40 13.03 -2.50 4.73
N GLU A 41 14.28 -2.75 5.13
CA GLU A 41 15.44 -2.41 4.30
C GLU A 41 16.56 -3.44 4.49
N ASP A 42 17.12 -3.94 3.39
CA ASP A 42 18.31 -4.81 3.39
C ASP A 42 19.42 -4.24 2.49
N SER A 43 20.41 -5.01 2.02
CA SER A 43 21.46 -4.48 1.14
C SER A 43 21.03 -4.29 -0.33
N VAL A 44 19.93 -4.90 -0.76
CA VAL A 44 19.49 -5.00 -2.15
C VAL A 44 18.28 -4.12 -2.43
N LEU A 45 17.35 -4.01 -1.48
CA LEU A 45 16.08 -3.34 -1.67
C LEU A 45 15.58 -2.62 -0.41
N GLU A 46 14.54 -1.83 -0.61
CA GLU A 46 13.75 -1.17 0.43
C GLU A 46 12.26 -1.43 0.13
N PHE A 47 11.53 -1.86 1.16
CA PHE A 47 10.08 -2.09 1.13
C PHE A 47 9.39 -1.06 2.00
N THR A 48 8.49 -0.30 1.41
CA THR A 48 7.66 0.68 2.12
C THR A 48 6.21 0.24 2.06
N TYR A 49 5.58 0.06 3.22
CA TYR A 49 4.18 -0.33 3.32
C TYR A 49 3.29 0.87 3.64
N ASP A 50 2.20 0.97 2.87
CA ASP A 50 1.08 1.87 3.11
C ASP A 50 -0.18 1.04 3.40
N PHE A 51 -0.47 0.88 4.70
CA PHE A 51 -1.66 0.18 5.19
C PHE A 51 -2.91 1.08 5.24
N TRP A 52 -2.80 2.35 4.84
CA TRP A 52 -3.85 3.35 4.97
C TRP A 52 -4.26 3.98 3.64
N ALA A 53 -3.92 3.33 2.52
CA ALA A 53 -4.37 3.77 1.22
C ALA A 53 -5.91 3.71 1.11
N ASP A 54 -6.45 4.49 0.18
CA ASP A 54 -7.89 4.65 -0.01
C ASP A 54 -8.60 3.29 -0.14
N GLY A 55 -9.65 3.09 0.65
CA GLY A 55 -10.44 1.86 0.64
C GLY A 55 -9.92 0.74 1.56
N GLY A 56 -8.83 0.95 2.31
CA GLY A 56 -8.26 -0.06 3.22
C GLY A 56 -7.47 -1.15 2.49
N THR A 57 -7.18 -0.93 1.21
CA THR A 57 -6.28 -1.79 0.44
C THR A 57 -4.84 -1.49 0.85
N MET A 58 -4.07 -2.53 1.20
CA MET A 58 -2.63 -2.37 1.42
C MET A 58 -1.94 -2.04 0.09
N LEU A 59 -1.16 -0.97 0.06
CA LEU A 59 -0.18 -0.72 -0.98
C LEU A 59 1.22 -0.93 -0.43
N TYR A 60 2.15 -1.31 -1.30
CA TYR A 60 3.57 -1.31 -0.95
C TYR A 60 4.43 -0.91 -2.15
N ASN A 61 5.54 -0.26 -1.82
CA ASN A 61 6.55 0.14 -2.78
C ASN A 61 7.80 -0.71 -2.58
N ILE A 62 8.41 -1.13 -3.69
CA ILE A 62 9.71 -1.80 -3.68
C ILE A 62 10.69 -0.91 -4.43
N PHE A 63 11.71 -0.42 -3.73
CA PHE A 63 12.82 0.31 -4.31
C PHE A 63 14.06 -0.58 -4.46
N ASN A 64 14.59 -0.64 -5.68
CA ASN A 64 15.79 -1.41 -5.99
C ASN A 64 17.07 -0.60 -5.74
N LYS A 65 17.83 -0.95 -4.69
CA LYS A 65 19.09 -0.28 -4.34
C LYS A 65 20.30 -0.83 -5.09
N SER A 66 20.14 -2.01 -5.68
CA SER A 66 21.22 -2.71 -6.36
C SER A 66 21.58 -2.08 -7.72
N GLY A 67 22.64 -2.61 -8.35
CA GLY A 67 23.04 -2.26 -9.71
C GLY A 67 22.35 -3.11 -10.79
N ASP A 68 21.61 -4.14 -10.38
CA ASP A 68 20.99 -5.13 -11.27
C ASP A 68 19.47 -5.04 -11.21
N SER A 69 18.78 -5.48 -12.27
CA SER A 69 17.32 -5.54 -12.27
C SER A 69 16.81 -6.61 -11.31
N ILE A 70 15.76 -6.30 -10.56
CA ILE A 70 15.01 -7.28 -9.76
C ILE A 70 13.83 -7.78 -10.60
N PHE A 71 13.69 -9.10 -10.67
CA PHE A 71 12.56 -9.76 -11.30
C PHE A 71 11.73 -10.46 -10.23
N ILE A 72 10.44 -10.10 -10.15
CA ILE A 72 9.51 -10.69 -9.20
C ILE A 72 8.52 -11.56 -9.98
N ASN A 73 8.47 -12.84 -9.65
CA ASN A 73 7.51 -13.77 -10.20
C ASN A 73 6.30 -13.86 -9.25
N MET A 74 5.22 -13.17 -9.62
CA MET A 74 3.98 -13.09 -8.84
C MET A 74 3.17 -14.39 -8.87
N GLU A 75 3.32 -15.22 -9.91
CA GLU A 75 2.79 -16.59 -9.97
C GLU A 75 3.35 -17.49 -8.86
N ARG A 76 4.59 -17.23 -8.44
CA ARG A 76 5.27 -17.95 -7.35
C ARG A 76 5.22 -17.21 -6.01
N SER A 77 4.56 -16.06 -5.94
CA SER A 77 4.50 -15.24 -4.73
C SER A 77 3.16 -15.39 -4.02
N ASN A 78 3.19 -15.40 -2.69
CA ASN A 78 1.99 -15.41 -1.86
C ASN A 78 2.20 -14.58 -0.59
N PHE A 79 1.12 -13.95 -0.13
CA PHE A 79 1.00 -13.39 1.20
C PHE A 79 0.51 -14.49 2.14
N ARG A 80 1.07 -14.60 3.36
CA ARG A 80 0.63 -15.62 4.33
C ARG A 80 -0.08 -14.97 5.50
N PHE A 81 -1.37 -15.24 5.64
CA PHE A 81 -2.17 -14.79 6.78
C PHE A 81 -2.56 -16.00 7.64
N ASN A 82 -2.17 -16.01 8.91
CA ASN A 82 -2.38 -17.16 9.81
C ASN A 82 -1.95 -18.51 9.20
N GLN A 83 -0.80 -18.52 8.51
CA GLN A 83 -0.21 -19.67 7.79
C GLN A 83 -0.90 -20.05 6.46
N GLU A 84 -2.08 -19.50 6.17
CA GLU A 84 -2.80 -19.71 4.91
C GLU A 84 -2.23 -18.82 3.80
N PRO A 85 -1.92 -19.37 2.61
CA PRO A 85 -1.39 -18.62 1.49
C PRO A 85 -2.48 -17.93 0.66
N PHE A 86 -2.30 -16.64 0.42
CA PHE A 86 -3.04 -15.80 -0.51
C PHE A 86 -2.15 -15.53 -1.71
N HIS A 87 -2.44 -16.17 -2.84
CA HIS A 87 -1.61 -16.09 -4.03
C HIS A 87 -1.79 -14.76 -4.74
N TYR A 88 -0.68 -14.07 -5.04
CA TYR A 88 -0.72 -12.78 -5.73
C TYR A 88 -1.27 -12.93 -7.16
N TYR A 89 -0.97 -14.04 -7.81
CA TYR A 89 -1.50 -14.34 -9.15
C TYR A 89 -2.39 -15.56 -9.12
N LEU A 90 -3.59 -15.41 -9.68
CA LEU A 90 -4.53 -16.49 -9.94
C LEU A 90 -4.74 -16.55 -11.45
N ASN A 91 -4.44 -17.69 -12.06
CA ASN A 91 -4.72 -17.94 -13.47
C ASN A 91 -6.23 -18.15 -13.67
N GLN A 92 -7.01 -17.08 -13.50
CA GLN A 92 -8.44 -17.08 -13.76
C GLN A 92 -8.69 -16.27 -15.04
N SER A 93 -9.26 -16.93 -16.03
CA SER A 93 -9.86 -16.28 -17.20
C SER A 93 -11.16 -15.58 -16.78
N THR A 94 -11.07 -14.58 -15.90
CA THR A 94 -12.22 -13.80 -15.45
C THR A 94 -12.26 -12.51 -16.25
N GLY A 95 -13.32 -12.39 -17.04
CA GLY A 95 -13.52 -11.36 -18.04
C GLY A 95 -13.27 -9.93 -17.55
N THR A 96 -12.84 -9.11 -18.49
CA THR A 96 -12.61 -7.66 -18.46
C THR A 96 -13.06 -6.96 -17.18
N LEU A 97 -12.31 -7.10 -16.09
CA LEU A 97 -12.42 -6.17 -14.97
C LEU A 97 -11.68 -4.92 -15.40
N ALA A 98 -12.42 -3.81 -15.49
CA ALA A 98 -11.84 -2.52 -15.79
C ALA A 98 -10.77 -2.20 -14.72
N LYS A 99 -9.59 -1.77 -15.17
CA LYS A 99 -8.53 -1.23 -14.31
C LYS A 99 -9.16 -0.19 -13.37
N PRO A 100 -9.22 -0.38 -12.04
CA PRO A 100 -9.59 0.71 -11.16
C PRO A 100 -8.61 1.85 -11.39
N ASP A 101 -9.16 3.04 -11.57
CA ASP A 101 -8.41 4.29 -11.70
C ASP A 101 -7.76 4.59 -10.34
N THR A 102 -6.67 3.89 -10.07
CA THR A 102 -5.89 4.06 -8.85
C THR A 102 -4.84 5.12 -9.13
N SER A 103 -4.85 6.16 -8.31
CA SER A 103 -4.11 7.43 -8.45
C SER A 103 -2.57 7.31 -8.40
N ASN A 104 -2.03 6.10 -8.23
CA ASN A 104 -0.62 5.88 -7.89
C ASN A 104 0.09 4.95 -8.87
N ASN A 105 0.14 5.25 -10.18
CA ASN A 105 1.00 4.57 -11.18
C ASN A 105 1.27 3.06 -10.90
N LEU A 106 0.22 2.29 -10.58
CA LEU A 106 0.39 0.95 -10.05
C LEU A 106 1.08 0.07 -11.09
N SER A 107 2.08 -0.68 -10.63
CA SER A 107 2.86 -1.59 -11.46
C SER A 107 2.31 -3.01 -11.43
N TYR A 108 1.52 -3.34 -10.41
CA TYR A 108 0.90 -4.65 -10.24
C TYR A 108 -0.32 -4.61 -9.33
N SER A 109 -1.35 -5.40 -9.63
CA SER A 109 -2.48 -5.68 -8.75
C SER A 109 -2.89 -7.15 -8.87
N PRO A 110 -3.22 -7.85 -7.76
CA PRO A 110 -3.68 -9.24 -7.80
C PRO A 110 -5.10 -9.38 -8.36
N TYR A 111 -5.82 -8.27 -8.55
CA TYR A 111 -7.20 -8.23 -9.03
C TYR A 111 -7.31 -7.91 -10.53
N LEU A 112 -6.19 -7.62 -11.19
CA LEU A 112 -6.14 -7.19 -12.58
C LEU A 112 -5.27 -8.10 -13.43
N ASP A 113 -5.46 -7.99 -14.75
CA ASP A 113 -4.66 -8.68 -15.75
C ASP A 113 -3.33 -7.96 -15.98
N PHE A 114 -2.36 -8.24 -15.10
CA PHE A 114 -0.96 -7.83 -15.23
C PHE A 114 -0.08 -9.01 -15.66
N ASP A 115 1.05 -8.70 -16.29
CA ASP A 115 2.13 -9.68 -16.46
C ASP A 115 2.54 -10.21 -15.07
N PRO A 116 2.52 -11.54 -14.84
CA PRO A 116 2.95 -12.11 -13.56
C PRO A 116 4.44 -11.88 -13.27
N ILE A 117 5.23 -11.42 -14.24
CA ILE A 117 6.62 -11.04 -14.04
C ILE A 117 6.73 -9.51 -13.98
N VAL A 118 7.04 -9.00 -12.80
CA VAL A 118 7.30 -7.58 -12.59
C VAL A 118 8.81 -7.33 -12.58
N THR A 119 9.26 -6.36 -13.36
CA THR A 119 10.67 -5.93 -13.40
C THR A 119 10.84 -4.59 -12.71
N ILE A 120 11.78 -4.52 -11.77
CA ILE A 120 12.21 -3.29 -11.11
C ILE A 120 13.65 -2.97 -11.55
N PRO A 121 13.84 -2.01 -12.46
CA PRO A 121 15.17 -1.64 -12.92
C PRO A 121 16.07 -1.14 -11.78
N PRO A 122 17.40 -1.12 -11.96
CA PRO A 122 18.34 -0.56 -10.99
C PRO A 122 17.95 0.87 -10.61
N ARG A 123 17.97 1.18 -9.32
CA ARG A 123 17.68 2.54 -8.79
C ARG A 123 16.30 3.07 -9.15
N GLN A 124 15.33 2.19 -9.35
CA GLN A 124 13.93 2.55 -9.55
C GLN A 124 13.04 1.85 -8.54
N ASP A 125 11.83 2.40 -8.40
CA ASP A 125 10.78 1.84 -7.58
C ASP A 125 9.55 1.42 -8.40
N ARG A 126 8.73 0.54 -7.81
CA ARG A 126 7.44 0.10 -8.34
C ARG A 126 6.44 -0.04 -7.21
N TRP A 127 5.20 0.36 -7.48
CA TRP A 127 4.06 0.24 -6.56
C TRP A 127 3.25 -1.01 -6.85
N PHE A 128 2.86 -1.70 -5.80
CA PHE A 128 2.12 -2.95 -5.84
C PHE A 128 0.89 -2.84 -4.96
N GLU A 129 -0.22 -3.41 -5.43
CA GLU A 129 -1.39 -3.67 -4.59
C GLU A 129 -1.20 -4.99 -3.82
N GLY A 130 -1.52 -4.94 -2.53
CA GLY A 130 -1.56 -6.09 -1.64
C GLY A 130 -2.96 -6.67 -1.52
N PHE A 131 -3.15 -7.43 -0.44
CA PHE A 131 -4.47 -7.89 -0.01
C PHE A 131 -5.04 -6.92 1.05
N PRO A 132 -6.37 -6.76 1.13
CA PRO A 132 -6.99 -6.04 2.23
C PRO A 132 -6.63 -6.73 3.56
N VAL A 133 -6.33 -5.91 4.57
CA VAL A 133 -5.94 -6.32 5.93
C VAL A 133 -6.90 -5.75 6.95
#